data_AF-A0AA85BW95-F1
#
_entry.id   AF-A0AA85BW95-F1
#
_cell.length_a   1.000
_cell.length_b   1.000
_cell.length_c   1.000
_cell.angle_alpha   90.00
_cell.angle_beta   90.00
_cell.angle_gamma   90.00
#
_symmetry.space_group_name_H-M   'P 1'
#
loop_
_entity.id
_entity.type
_entity.pdbx_description
1 polymer ?
#
loop_
_entity_poly.entity_id
_entity_poly.type
_entity_poly.pdbx_seq_one_letter_code
_entity_poly.pdbx_strand_id
1 'polypeptide(L)'
;MLIQCISLKHLRNIYRHVNPIHHILPSQQVLLNAVSKRNIFAVTGIQPSGKPHLGNYLGVIKPCVTYCRDSDVSQFFMLIADLHSLTSNNCNDLKHGIHELVATLLACGFEANSSKQIIFLQSSVPGHTELGWILSSVCSILRLAHLPQWREKCGYFNSVSDISTNNTLSMNNIPDNASVGLFTYPTLQAADILLYGAHSVPIGADQITHIELARDLVRSAVHKWPSLSSILHIPNSVIFDAPKINNLTNPIKKMSKSDTSELGIIYLTDTPDNIYKKIRRAETDSIRKITYDIENRPGVSNLLRILSAIQGRKIEEILSTVPNDWSKEDLKSKVSDALIEEFDPIQKRIHDFMNTEEGQATIVNCLSHGSRRANQLATKRLELIYSAIGCKIPDCKNYSSSYN
;
A
#
# COMPACT_ATOMS: atom_id res chain seq x y z
N MET A 1 36.94 28.39 -39.65
CA MET A 1 38.39 28.33 -39.93
C MET A 1 39.02 27.47 -38.84
N LEU A 2 39.43 26.24 -39.19
CA LEU A 2 40.40 25.33 -38.50
C LEU A 2 40.15 25.03 -37.01
N ILE A 3 39.59 23.89 -36.61
CA ILE A 3 40.22 22.56 -36.46
C ILE A 3 41.70 22.64 -36.04
N GLN A 4 41.99 22.30 -34.77
CA GLN A 4 43.22 21.62 -34.41
C GLN A 4 42.98 20.53 -33.36
N CYS A 5 43.26 19.31 -33.79
CA CYS A 5 43.24 18.05 -33.07
C CYS A 5 44.13 18.07 -31.81
N ILE A 6 43.55 17.74 -30.66
CA ILE A 6 44.30 17.15 -29.56
C ILE A 6 44.15 15.63 -29.66
N SER A 7 45.28 14.96 -29.86
CA SER A 7 45.44 13.52 -30.05
C SER A 7 44.90 12.70 -28.86
N LEU A 8 43.93 11.82 -29.15
CA LEU A 8 43.33 10.82 -28.24
C LEU A 8 44.34 9.82 -27.62
N LYS A 9 45.63 9.89 -27.93
CA LYS A 9 46.65 9.01 -27.36
C LYS A 9 47.11 9.39 -25.95
N HIS A 10 46.93 10.64 -25.50
CA HIS A 10 47.40 11.06 -24.17
C HIS A 10 46.39 10.85 -23.02
N LEU A 11 45.10 10.73 -23.30
CA LEU A 11 44.08 10.44 -22.27
C LEU A 11 44.04 8.96 -21.84
N ARG A 12 44.54 8.03 -22.67
CA ARG A 12 44.56 6.59 -22.36
C ARG A 12 45.58 6.20 -21.29
N ASN A 13 46.67 6.97 -21.12
CA ASN A 13 47.70 6.66 -20.11
C ASN A 13 47.35 7.20 -18.72
N ILE A 14 46.54 8.25 -18.63
CA ILE A 14 46.08 8.80 -17.34
C ILE A 14 44.96 7.93 -16.75
N TYR A 15 44.09 7.36 -17.58
CA TYR A 15 42.99 6.51 -17.11
C TYR A 15 43.42 5.11 -16.60
N ARG A 16 44.65 4.68 -16.88
CA ARG A 16 45.19 3.38 -16.42
C ARG A 16 45.86 3.42 -15.04
N HIS A 17 46.09 4.60 -14.47
CA HIS A 17 46.79 4.72 -13.18
C HIS A 17 45.89 5.11 -12.00
N VAL A 18 44.56 5.16 -12.16
CA VAL A 18 43.63 5.56 -11.08
C VAL A 18 42.54 4.51 -10.78
N ASN A 19 42.60 3.30 -11.35
CA ASN A 19 41.63 2.24 -11.04
C ASN A 19 42.29 0.85 -11.01
N PRO A 20 42.50 0.22 -9.84
CA PRO A 20 42.89 -1.17 -9.76
C PRO A 20 41.61 -2.03 -9.77
N ILE A 21 40.92 -2.11 -10.90
CA ILE A 21 39.85 -3.10 -11.11
C ILE A 21 40.04 -3.73 -12.47
N HIS A 22 41.07 -4.55 -12.64
CA HIS A 22 41.10 -5.55 -13.71
C HIS A 22 41.96 -6.73 -13.30
N HIS A 23 41.33 -7.67 -12.58
CA HIS A 23 41.38 -9.12 -12.82
C HIS A 23 40.57 -9.79 -11.70
N ILE A 24 39.25 -9.71 -11.82
CA ILE A 24 38.35 -10.51 -10.99
C ILE A 24 38.30 -11.89 -11.64
N LEU A 25 38.84 -12.91 -10.98
CA LEU A 25 38.76 -14.30 -11.44
C LEU A 25 37.27 -14.70 -11.57
N PRO A 26 36.89 -15.64 -12.45
CA PRO A 26 35.51 -16.13 -12.55
C PRO A 26 34.95 -16.60 -11.19
N SER A 27 35.81 -17.15 -10.33
CA SER A 27 35.50 -17.51 -8.95
C SER A 27 35.21 -16.30 -8.04
N GLN A 28 35.88 -15.17 -8.26
CA GLN A 28 35.60 -13.90 -7.59
C GLN A 28 34.35 -13.21 -8.14
N GLN A 29 33.98 -13.46 -9.40
CA GLN A 29 32.72 -12.98 -9.98
C GLN A 29 31.52 -13.80 -9.47
N VAL A 30 31.70 -15.10 -9.24
CA VAL A 30 30.75 -15.92 -8.48
C VAL A 30 30.69 -15.47 -7.02
N LEU A 31 31.82 -15.11 -6.40
CA LEU A 31 31.85 -14.53 -5.06
C LEU A 31 31.21 -13.14 -5.00
N LEU A 32 31.33 -12.29 -6.03
CA LEU A 32 30.64 -10.99 -6.17
C LEU A 32 29.15 -11.13 -6.48
N ASN A 33 28.76 -12.15 -7.25
CA ASN A 33 27.35 -12.54 -7.41
C ASN A 33 26.82 -13.23 -6.13
N ALA A 34 27.71 -13.76 -5.29
CA ALA A 34 27.44 -14.23 -3.93
C ALA A 34 27.70 -13.17 -2.86
N VAL A 35 28.16 -11.96 -3.21
CA VAL A 35 28.20 -10.79 -2.33
C VAL A 35 26.75 -10.37 -2.19
N SER A 36 26.11 -10.99 -1.19
CA SER A 36 24.79 -10.68 -0.66
C SER A 36 23.74 -10.46 -1.75
N LYS A 37 22.95 -11.49 -2.10
CA LYS A 37 21.53 -11.23 -2.36
C LYS A 37 21.05 -10.43 -1.16
N ARG A 38 20.94 -9.11 -1.31
CA ARG A 38 20.43 -8.26 -0.24
C ARG A 38 19.06 -8.82 0.09
N ASN A 39 18.85 -9.16 1.36
CA ASN A 39 17.55 -9.61 1.82
C ASN A 39 16.59 -8.40 1.75
N ILE A 40 15.97 -8.19 0.59
CA ILE A 40 15.05 -7.08 0.37
C ILE A 40 13.74 -7.44 1.06
N PHE A 41 13.37 -6.66 2.07
CA PHE A 41 12.12 -6.83 2.78
C PHE A 41 11.11 -5.80 2.30
N ALA A 42 9.90 -6.25 2.00
CA ALA A 42 8.80 -5.40 1.59
C ALA A 42 7.65 -5.45 2.59
N VAL A 43 7.10 -4.30 2.97
CA VAL A 43 5.93 -4.23 3.85
C VAL A 43 4.84 -3.40 3.15
N THR A 44 3.62 -3.90 3.17
CA THR A 44 2.42 -3.14 2.81
C THR A 44 1.30 -3.52 3.77
N GLY A 45 0.23 -2.71 3.83
CA GLY A 45 -0.88 -2.95 4.74
C GLY A 45 -2.23 -2.54 4.17
N ILE A 46 -3.27 -3.28 4.54
CA ILE A 46 -4.64 -3.01 4.12
C ILE A 46 -5.55 -3.05 5.36
N GLN A 47 -6.38 -2.03 5.51
CA GLN A 47 -7.38 -1.96 6.58
C GLN A 47 -8.55 -2.92 6.29
N PRO A 48 -9.02 -3.71 7.28
CA PRO A 48 -10.26 -4.48 7.19
C PRO A 48 -11.52 -3.58 7.32
N SER A 49 -11.57 -2.46 6.58
CA SER A 49 -12.58 -1.41 6.70
C SER A 49 -13.79 -1.59 5.77
N GLY A 50 -14.29 -2.82 5.64
CA GLY A 50 -15.42 -3.21 4.79
C GLY A 50 -15.03 -3.79 3.43
N LYS A 51 -16.04 -4.14 2.65
CA LYS A 51 -15.92 -4.94 1.41
C LYS A 51 -14.91 -4.36 0.41
N PRO A 52 -13.91 -5.14 -0.05
CA PRO A 52 -13.00 -4.70 -1.10
C PRO A 52 -13.75 -4.39 -2.40
N HIS A 53 -13.44 -3.25 -3.00
CA HIS A 53 -14.00 -2.82 -4.30
C HIS A 53 -12.96 -2.86 -5.42
N LEU A 54 -13.40 -2.72 -6.67
CA LEU A 54 -12.59 -2.78 -7.88
C LEU A 54 -11.36 -1.86 -7.82
N GLY A 55 -11.53 -0.65 -7.26
CA GLY A 55 -10.44 0.28 -7.02
C GLY A 55 -9.37 -0.23 -6.05
N ASN A 56 -9.73 -1.00 -5.01
CA ASN A 56 -8.74 -1.64 -4.13
C ASN A 56 -8.02 -2.79 -4.87
N TYR A 57 -8.77 -3.56 -5.65
CA TYR A 57 -8.23 -4.69 -6.40
C TYR A 57 -7.20 -4.27 -7.44
N LEU A 58 -7.58 -3.37 -8.35
CA LEU A 58 -6.69 -2.87 -9.40
C LEU A 58 -5.63 -1.91 -8.85
N GLY A 59 -5.94 -1.20 -7.77
CA GLY A 59 -5.06 -0.20 -7.16
C GLY A 59 -3.90 -0.78 -6.36
N VAL A 60 -4.16 -1.85 -5.61
CA VAL A 60 -3.22 -2.37 -4.60
C VAL A 60 -3.13 -3.89 -4.61
N ILE A 61 -4.25 -4.62 -4.54
CA ILE A 61 -4.22 -6.07 -4.30
C ILE A 61 -3.54 -6.81 -5.46
N LYS A 62 -4.04 -6.64 -6.69
CA LYS A 62 -3.48 -7.28 -7.90
C LYS A 62 -2.03 -6.87 -8.13
N PRO A 63 -1.66 -5.55 -8.09
CA PRO A 63 -0.26 -5.14 -8.17
C PRO A 63 0.65 -5.76 -7.09
N CYS A 64 0.19 -5.88 -5.84
CA CYS A 64 0.97 -6.51 -4.77
C CYS A 64 1.18 -8.01 -5.00
N VAL A 65 0.18 -8.73 -5.51
CA VAL A 65 0.33 -10.15 -5.89
C VAL A 65 1.40 -10.29 -6.97
N THR A 66 1.32 -9.47 -8.03
CA THR A 66 2.32 -9.45 -9.11
C THR A 66 3.71 -9.09 -8.59
N TYR A 67 3.83 -8.01 -7.80
CA TYR A 67 5.10 -7.59 -7.21
C TYR A 67 5.71 -8.68 -6.34
N CYS A 68 4.90 -9.36 -5.53
CA CYS A 68 5.36 -10.45 -4.69
C CYS A 68 5.85 -11.64 -5.52
N ARG A 69 5.18 -11.96 -6.63
CA ARG A 69 5.59 -13.05 -7.53
C ARG A 69 6.87 -12.73 -8.30
N ASP A 70 6.93 -11.54 -8.90
CA ASP A 70 7.90 -11.24 -9.97
C ASP A 70 9.15 -10.50 -9.49
N SER A 71 9.15 -9.97 -8.25
CA SER A 71 10.31 -9.25 -7.71
C SER A 71 11.29 -10.12 -6.91
N ASP A 72 12.53 -9.63 -6.80
CA ASP A 72 13.62 -10.20 -5.99
C ASP A 72 13.45 -10.01 -4.46
N VAL A 73 12.25 -9.58 -4.02
CA VAL A 73 11.94 -9.46 -2.59
C VAL A 73 12.14 -10.80 -1.89
N SER A 74 12.86 -10.79 -0.78
CA SER A 74 13.15 -12.00 0.00
C SER A 74 12.05 -12.31 1.02
N GLN A 75 11.41 -11.28 1.58
CA GLN A 75 10.25 -11.40 2.47
C GLN A 75 9.25 -10.28 2.16
N PHE A 76 7.99 -10.65 1.98
CA PHE A 76 6.88 -9.75 1.74
C PHE A 76 5.88 -9.85 2.89
N PHE A 77 5.70 -8.75 3.62
CA PHE A 77 4.79 -8.62 4.74
C PHE A 77 3.50 -7.94 4.27
N MET A 78 2.38 -8.66 4.37
CA MET A 78 1.04 -8.14 4.14
C MET A 78 0.35 -7.97 5.49
N LEU A 79 0.30 -6.73 5.97
CA LEU A 79 -0.29 -6.36 7.24
C LEU A 79 -1.81 -6.20 7.11
N ILE A 80 -2.57 -6.96 7.89
CA ILE A 80 -4.00 -6.68 8.12
C ILE A 80 -4.07 -5.62 9.22
N ALA A 81 -4.27 -4.37 8.79
CA ALA A 81 -4.11 -3.17 9.61
C ALA A 81 -5.35 -2.89 10.48
N ASP A 82 -5.66 -3.80 11.40
CA ASP A 82 -6.84 -3.76 12.25
C ASP A 82 -6.80 -2.65 13.31
N LEU A 83 -5.62 -2.28 13.85
CA LEU A 83 -5.51 -1.12 14.74
C LEU A 83 -5.81 0.19 14.01
N HIS A 84 -5.37 0.32 12.75
CA HIS A 84 -5.71 1.49 11.92
C HIS A 84 -7.19 1.56 11.56
N SER A 85 -7.92 0.42 11.53
CA SER A 85 -9.37 0.43 11.32
C SER A 85 -10.14 1.07 12.49
N LEU A 86 -9.57 1.09 13.69
CA LEU A 86 -10.20 1.70 14.88
C LEU A 86 -10.34 3.22 14.76
N THR A 87 -9.54 3.87 13.91
CA THR A 87 -9.62 5.33 13.69
C THR A 87 -10.63 5.70 12.58
N SER A 88 -11.33 4.72 12.02
CA SER A 88 -12.34 4.89 10.97
C SER A 88 -13.75 4.66 11.51
N ASN A 89 -14.71 5.45 11.07
CA ASN A 89 -16.11 5.37 11.52
C ASN A 89 -16.89 4.15 10.97
N ASN A 90 -16.27 3.31 10.13
CA ASN A 90 -16.95 2.29 9.34
C ASN A 90 -16.72 0.84 9.82
N CYS A 91 -16.15 0.64 11.01
CA CYS A 91 -15.75 -0.67 11.49
C CYS A 91 -16.76 -1.27 12.51
N ASN A 92 -17.95 -1.66 12.05
CA ASN A 92 -18.98 -2.24 12.92
C ASN A 92 -18.72 -3.71 13.28
N ASP A 93 -18.10 -4.49 12.38
CA ASP A 93 -17.70 -5.88 12.62
C ASP A 93 -16.26 -6.13 12.12
N LEU A 94 -15.30 -5.87 13.00
CA LEU A 94 -13.88 -6.01 12.69
C LEU A 94 -13.49 -7.47 12.43
N LYS A 95 -14.10 -8.42 13.15
CA LYS A 95 -13.77 -9.85 13.01
C LYS A 95 -14.17 -10.34 11.63
N HIS A 96 -15.40 -10.05 11.20
CA HIS A 96 -15.85 -10.39 9.87
C HIS A 96 -15.00 -9.70 8.79
N GLY A 97 -14.71 -8.41 8.96
CA GLY A 97 -13.87 -7.65 8.02
C GLY A 97 -12.45 -8.20 7.87
N ILE A 98 -11.84 -8.70 8.95
CA ILE A 98 -10.54 -9.38 8.91
C ILE A 98 -10.63 -10.67 8.08
N HIS A 99 -11.62 -11.52 8.35
CA HIS A 99 -11.80 -12.77 7.63
C HIS A 99 -12.09 -12.53 6.15
N GLU A 100 -12.98 -11.60 5.83
CA GLU A 100 -13.33 -11.24 4.44
C GLU A 100 -12.12 -10.69 3.68
N LEU A 101 -11.30 -9.84 4.32
CA LEU A 101 -10.07 -9.31 3.71
C LEU A 101 -9.04 -10.42 3.46
N VAL A 102 -8.80 -11.30 4.43
CA VAL A 102 -7.86 -12.42 4.27
C VAL A 102 -8.34 -13.39 3.19
N ALA A 103 -9.63 -13.74 3.19
CA ALA A 103 -10.25 -14.56 2.14
C ALA A 103 -10.05 -13.92 0.76
N THR A 104 -10.27 -12.61 0.64
CA THR A 104 -10.06 -11.85 -0.60
C THR A 104 -8.61 -11.90 -1.05
N LEU A 105 -7.64 -11.67 -0.15
CA LEU A 105 -6.22 -11.71 -0.48
C LEU A 105 -5.81 -13.10 -0.99
N LEU A 106 -6.21 -14.16 -0.29
CA LEU A 106 -5.93 -15.54 -0.69
C LEU A 106 -6.58 -15.85 -2.05
N ALA A 107 -7.84 -15.45 -2.25
CA ALA A 107 -8.57 -15.62 -3.51
C ALA A 107 -7.94 -14.86 -4.69
N CYS A 108 -7.30 -13.72 -4.43
CA CYS A 108 -6.58 -12.94 -5.44
C CYS A 108 -5.18 -13.49 -5.76
N GLY A 109 -4.68 -14.49 -5.00
CA GLY A 109 -3.44 -15.18 -5.30
C GLY A 109 -2.32 -15.05 -4.27
N PHE A 110 -2.59 -14.47 -3.09
CA PHE A 110 -1.69 -14.65 -1.95
C PHE A 110 -1.74 -16.08 -1.41
N GLU A 111 -0.65 -16.52 -0.81
CA GLU A 111 -0.48 -17.89 -0.30
C GLU A 111 -0.52 -17.91 1.24
N ALA A 112 -1.35 -18.78 1.81
CA ALA A 112 -1.57 -18.86 3.26
C ALA A 112 -0.33 -19.29 4.07
N ASN A 113 0.52 -20.15 3.49
CA ASN A 113 1.67 -20.77 4.17
C ASN A 113 2.97 -20.57 3.37
N SER A 114 3.17 -19.38 2.82
CA SER A 114 4.35 -19.08 2.01
C SER A 114 5.58 -18.85 2.88
N SER A 115 6.75 -19.32 2.44
CA SER A 115 8.02 -18.94 3.07
C SER A 115 8.39 -17.48 2.74
N LYS A 116 7.94 -16.96 1.59
CA LYS A 116 8.20 -15.59 1.10
C LYS A 116 7.17 -14.59 1.60
N GLN A 117 5.90 -14.98 1.70
CA GLN A 117 4.78 -14.11 2.06
C GLN A 117 4.37 -14.32 3.52
N ILE A 118 4.19 -13.23 4.27
CA ILE A 118 3.71 -13.26 5.65
C ILE A 118 2.48 -12.37 5.71
N ILE A 119 1.29 -12.99 5.77
CA ILE A 119 0.02 -12.30 6.03
C ILE A 119 -0.27 -12.41 7.52
N PHE A 120 -0.45 -11.29 8.21
CA PHE A 120 -0.65 -11.31 9.66
C PHE A 120 -1.46 -10.12 10.15
N LEU A 121 -1.98 -10.25 11.37
CA LEU A 121 -2.80 -9.23 12.01
C LEU A 121 -1.91 -8.20 12.73
N GLN A 122 -2.14 -6.91 12.52
CA GLN A 122 -1.34 -5.86 13.14
C GLN A 122 -1.39 -5.93 14.68
N SER A 123 -2.59 -6.06 15.25
CA SER A 123 -2.79 -6.17 16.70
C SER A 123 -2.13 -7.41 17.34
N SER A 124 -1.80 -8.43 16.54
CA SER A 124 -1.14 -9.64 17.05
C SER A 124 0.35 -9.45 17.35
N VAL A 125 0.96 -8.34 16.91
CA VAL A 125 2.38 -8.04 17.09
C VAL A 125 2.54 -6.78 17.95
N PRO A 126 2.77 -6.91 19.27
CA PRO A 126 2.86 -5.76 20.19
C PRO A 126 3.93 -4.73 19.81
N GLY A 127 5.00 -5.16 19.12
CA GLY A 127 6.07 -4.29 18.68
C GLY A 127 5.63 -3.10 17.81
N HIS A 128 4.47 -3.19 17.14
CA HIS A 128 3.91 -2.08 16.38
C HIS A 128 3.56 -0.88 17.26
N THR A 129 2.86 -1.10 18.36
CA THR A 129 2.44 -0.02 19.27
C THR A 129 3.61 0.49 20.10
N GLU A 130 4.52 -0.39 20.52
CA GLU A 130 5.73 -0.02 21.24
C GLU A 130 6.65 0.87 20.40
N LEU A 131 6.93 0.48 19.16
CA LEU A 131 7.70 1.34 18.25
C LEU A 131 6.92 2.60 17.87
N GLY A 132 5.59 2.50 17.71
CA GLY A 132 4.73 3.67 17.47
C GLY A 132 4.85 4.73 18.58
N TRP A 133 4.92 4.30 19.84
CA TRP A 133 5.17 5.19 20.98
C TRP A 133 6.54 5.86 20.90
N ILE A 134 7.59 5.07 20.66
CA ILE A 134 8.97 5.58 20.53
C ILE A 134 9.05 6.64 19.42
N LEU A 135 8.49 6.35 18.24
CA LEU A 135 8.47 7.28 17.11
C LEU A 135 7.63 8.53 17.38
N SER A 136 6.54 8.40 18.13
CA SER A 136 5.72 9.55 18.53
C SER A 136 6.52 10.54 19.40
N SER A 137 7.48 10.06 20.20
CA SER A 137 8.35 10.92 21.03
C SER A 137 9.36 11.77 20.25
N VAL A 138 9.50 11.53 18.94
CA VAL A 138 10.34 12.30 18.01
C VAL A 138 9.54 12.97 16.90
N CYS A 139 8.21 12.85 16.94
CA CYS A 139 7.30 13.50 16.00
C CYS A 139 6.71 14.76 16.64
N SER A 140 6.90 15.93 16.00
CA SER A 140 6.26 17.15 16.48
C SER A 140 4.76 17.17 16.15
N ILE A 141 3.96 17.77 17.02
CA ILE A 141 2.52 17.99 16.81
C ILE A 141 2.27 18.72 15.47
N LEU A 142 3.02 19.79 15.18
CA LEU A 142 2.86 20.56 13.94
C LEU A 142 3.05 19.70 12.69
N ARG A 143 4.03 18.78 12.72
CA ARG A 143 4.28 17.88 11.59
C ARG A 143 3.06 17.01 11.26
N LEU A 144 2.39 16.46 12.28
CA LEU A 144 1.17 15.67 12.10
C LEU A 144 -0.01 16.52 11.66
N ALA A 145 -0.17 17.70 12.26
CA ALA A 145 -1.27 18.61 11.98
C ALA A 145 -1.25 19.19 10.54
N HIS A 146 -0.07 19.24 9.91
CA HIS A 146 0.06 19.64 8.51
C HIS A 146 -0.21 18.53 7.49
N LEU A 147 -0.45 17.28 7.92
CA LEU A 147 -0.79 16.20 7.00
C LEU A 147 -2.19 16.44 6.38
N PRO A 148 -2.30 16.50 5.03
CA PRO A 148 -3.58 16.72 4.37
C PRO A 148 -4.64 15.69 4.74
N GLN A 149 -4.24 14.42 4.88
CA GLN A 149 -5.15 13.30 5.15
C GLN A 149 -5.86 13.43 6.51
N TRP A 150 -5.16 13.92 7.54
CA TRP A 150 -5.79 14.17 8.84
C TRP A 150 -6.82 15.29 8.70
N ARG A 151 -6.44 16.43 8.10
CA ARG A 151 -7.31 17.60 7.91
C ARG A 151 -8.57 17.27 7.11
N GLU A 152 -8.44 16.42 6.09
CA GLU A 152 -9.58 15.94 5.31
C GLU A 152 -10.49 15.01 6.13
N LYS A 153 -9.92 13.99 6.80
CA LYS A 153 -10.69 12.99 7.54
C LYS A 153 -11.36 13.54 8.80
N CYS A 154 -10.75 14.51 9.48
CA CYS A 154 -11.36 15.15 10.63
C CYS A 154 -12.36 16.24 10.23
N GLY A 155 -12.51 16.57 8.94
CA GLY A 155 -13.46 17.59 8.48
C GLY A 155 -12.98 19.02 8.65
N TYR A 156 -11.67 19.25 8.90
CA TYR A 156 -11.09 20.59 9.10
C TYR A 156 -11.37 21.54 7.92
N PHE A 157 -11.49 21.03 6.69
CA PHE A 157 -11.78 21.87 5.53
C PHE A 157 -13.27 22.26 5.43
N ASN A 158 -14.17 21.53 6.09
CA ASN A 158 -15.61 21.81 6.08
C ASN A 158 -16.00 22.82 7.18
N SER A 159 -15.16 23.02 8.19
CA SER A 159 -15.36 24.00 9.28
C SER A 159 -14.80 25.40 8.98
N VAL A 160 -14.20 25.60 7.80
CA VAL A 160 -13.53 26.84 7.43
C VAL A 160 -14.34 27.55 6.34
N SER A 161 -15.24 28.45 6.74
CA SER A 161 -15.81 29.48 5.86
C SER A 161 -14.81 30.59 5.50
N ASP A 162 -13.64 30.61 6.14
CA ASP A 162 -12.63 31.66 5.97
C ASP A 162 -11.28 31.07 5.54
N ILE A 163 -11.07 30.96 4.23
CA ILE A 163 -9.72 30.84 3.66
C ILE A 163 -9.04 32.22 3.81
N SER A 164 -8.68 32.58 5.04
CA SER A 164 -7.86 33.77 5.32
C SER A 164 -6.44 33.36 5.68
N THR A 165 -5.60 33.34 4.64
CA THR A 165 -4.22 33.86 4.56
C THR A 165 -3.11 33.45 5.52
N ASN A 166 -3.36 32.79 6.65
CA ASN A 166 -2.28 32.38 7.56
C ASN A 166 -2.38 30.88 7.83
N ASN A 167 -1.33 30.13 7.49
CA ASN A 167 -1.14 28.68 7.71
C ASN A 167 -1.12 28.26 9.20
N THR A 168 -1.83 28.98 10.06
CA THR A 168 -1.91 28.74 11.50
C THR A 168 -3.04 27.76 11.79
N LEU A 169 -2.70 26.61 12.36
CA LEU A 169 -3.67 25.65 12.87
C LEU A 169 -4.40 26.25 14.07
N SER A 170 -5.71 26.46 13.94
CA SER A 170 -6.57 26.85 15.05
C SER A 170 -7.16 25.60 15.68
N MET A 171 -6.86 25.36 16.96
CA MET A 171 -7.45 24.24 17.72
C MET A 171 -8.97 24.35 17.81
N ASN A 172 -9.53 25.57 17.70
CA ASN A 172 -10.97 25.81 17.74
C ASN A 172 -11.72 25.29 16.51
N ASN A 173 -11.00 24.96 15.42
CA ASN A 173 -11.59 24.49 14.17
C ASN A 173 -11.53 22.96 14.02
N ILE A 174 -10.99 22.26 15.02
CA ILE A 174 -10.93 20.80 15.05
C ILE A 174 -12.29 20.28 15.52
N PRO A 175 -12.99 19.47 14.72
CA PRO A 175 -14.29 18.93 15.13
C PRO A 175 -14.19 17.99 16.33
N ASP A 176 -15.22 18.00 17.19
CA ASP A 176 -15.26 17.22 18.45
C ASP A 176 -15.10 15.71 18.25
N ASN A 177 -15.41 15.20 17.06
CA ASN A 177 -15.27 13.79 16.71
C ASN A 177 -13.87 13.40 16.19
N ALA A 178 -12.93 14.35 16.12
CA ALA A 178 -11.56 14.08 15.71
C ALA A 178 -10.79 13.35 16.84
N SER A 179 -10.62 12.03 16.70
CA SER A 179 -9.94 11.23 17.72
C SER A 179 -8.41 11.43 17.72
N VAL A 180 -7.79 11.26 18.88
CA VAL A 180 -6.31 11.26 19.02
C VAL A 180 -5.69 10.18 18.14
N GLY A 181 -6.33 9.00 18.04
CA GLY A 181 -5.87 7.92 17.16
C GLY A 181 -5.83 8.35 15.69
N LEU A 182 -6.84 9.08 15.20
CA LEU A 182 -6.83 9.62 13.84
C LEU A 182 -5.72 10.66 13.63
N PHE A 183 -5.30 11.37 14.68
CA PHE A 183 -4.18 12.31 14.61
C PHE A 183 -2.83 11.59 14.60
N THR A 184 -2.68 10.52 15.39
CA THR A 184 -1.41 9.82 15.61
C THR A 184 -1.20 8.58 14.74
N TYR A 185 -2.20 8.10 13.98
CA TYR A 185 -2.04 6.93 13.11
C TYR A 185 -0.81 7.01 12.18
N PRO A 186 -0.36 8.18 11.67
CA PRO A 186 0.82 8.22 10.80
C PRO A 186 2.12 7.78 11.50
N THR A 187 2.25 7.96 12.82
CA THR A 187 3.40 7.46 13.58
C THR A 187 3.32 5.93 13.77
N LEU A 188 2.12 5.40 13.98
CA LEU A 188 1.88 3.95 14.00
C LEU A 188 2.17 3.32 12.62
N GLN A 189 1.77 3.99 11.53
CA GLN A 189 2.07 3.54 10.16
C GLN A 189 3.59 3.52 9.89
N ALA A 190 4.34 4.49 10.40
CA ALA A 190 5.79 4.46 10.32
C ALA A 190 6.38 3.29 11.12
N ALA A 191 5.84 2.98 12.31
CA ALA A 191 6.24 1.82 13.08
C ALA A 191 6.00 0.51 12.33
N ASP A 192 4.84 0.38 11.67
CA ASP A 192 4.52 -0.80 10.84
C ASP A 192 5.56 -1.08 9.75
N ILE A 193 6.11 -0.03 9.15
CA ILE A 193 7.13 -0.12 8.11
C ILE A 193 8.52 -0.44 8.71
N LEU A 194 8.89 0.29 9.76
CA LEU A 194 10.26 0.29 10.30
C LEU A 194 10.56 -0.92 11.19
N LEU A 195 9.53 -1.49 11.82
CA LEU A 195 9.66 -2.62 12.75
C LEU A 195 10.31 -3.83 12.08
N TYR A 196 10.07 -4.05 10.78
CA TYR A 196 10.64 -5.17 10.02
C TYR A 196 11.90 -4.82 9.25
N GLY A 197 12.33 -3.55 9.24
CA GLY A 197 13.47 -3.12 8.42
C GLY A 197 13.17 -3.18 6.92
N ALA A 198 11.95 -2.80 6.54
CA ALA A 198 11.52 -2.81 5.14
C ALA A 198 12.39 -1.88 4.28
N HIS A 199 12.84 -2.41 3.15
CA HIS A 199 13.58 -1.66 2.13
C HIS A 199 12.64 -1.03 1.12
N SER A 200 11.54 -1.71 0.83
CA SER A 200 10.53 -1.31 -0.16
C SER A 200 9.14 -1.30 0.47
N VAL A 201 8.34 -0.27 0.19
CA VAL A 201 6.96 -0.16 0.69
C VAL A 201 6.06 0.03 -0.53
N PRO A 202 5.41 -1.04 -1.02
CA PRO A 202 4.50 -0.95 -2.15
C PRO A 202 3.21 -0.25 -1.73
N ILE A 203 2.93 0.88 -2.38
CA ILE A 203 1.82 1.77 -2.02
C ILE A 203 1.14 2.38 -3.25
N GLY A 204 -0.11 2.82 -3.06
CA GLY A 204 -0.76 3.76 -3.97
C GLY A 204 -0.15 5.16 -3.88
N ALA A 205 -0.29 5.95 -4.95
CA ALA A 205 0.25 7.31 -5.04
C ALA A 205 -0.26 8.25 -3.93
N ASP A 206 -1.44 7.98 -3.35
CA ASP A 206 -2.05 8.75 -2.27
C ASP A 206 -1.33 8.62 -0.90
N GLN A 207 -0.40 7.66 -0.78
CA GLN A 207 0.30 7.36 0.47
C GLN A 207 1.73 7.91 0.54
N ILE A 208 2.21 8.60 -0.51
CA ILE A 208 3.59 9.11 -0.59
C ILE A 208 3.94 9.99 0.63
N THR A 209 3.02 10.87 1.04
CA THR A 209 3.22 11.76 2.19
C THR A 209 3.49 11.00 3.50
N HIS A 210 2.84 9.84 3.71
CA HIS A 210 3.07 9.03 4.91
C HIS A 210 4.44 8.33 4.88
N ILE A 211 4.93 7.96 3.69
CA ILE A 211 6.29 7.42 3.55
C ILE A 211 7.32 8.51 3.82
N GLU A 212 7.12 9.73 3.33
CA GLU A 212 8.02 10.84 3.68
C GLU A 212 8.07 11.10 5.18
N LEU A 213 6.92 11.04 5.87
CA LEU A 213 6.90 11.11 7.33
C LEU A 213 7.72 9.98 7.96
N ALA A 214 7.58 8.73 7.51
CA ALA A 214 8.38 7.62 8.03
C ALA A 214 9.89 7.87 7.85
N ARG A 215 10.32 8.42 6.70
CA ARG A 215 11.73 8.80 6.47
C ARG A 215 12.20 9.88 7.43
N ASP A 216 11.38 10.91 7.64
CA ASP A 216 11.69 11.98 8.59
C ASP A 216 11.78 11.48 10.03
N LEU A 217 10.88 10.58 10.42
CA LEU A 217 10.90 9.96 11.74
C LEU A 217 12.17 9.13 11.97
N VAL A 218 12.67 8.42 10.95
CA VAL A 218 13.98 7.76 11.05
C VAL A 218 15.08 8.79 11.30
N ARG A 219 15.11 9.89 10.54
CA ARG A 219 16.13 10.95 10.71
C ARG A 219 16.07 11.57 12.11
N SER A 220 14.87 11.91 12.59
CA SER A 220 14.67 12.48 13.93
C SER A 220 15.04 11.49 15.04
N ALA A 221 14.67 10.22 14.89
CA ALA A 221 15.02 9.16 15.84
C ALA A 221 16.54 8.95 15.90
N VAL A 222 17.23 8.90 14.75
CA VAL A 222 18.69 8.75 14.69
C VAL A 222 19.40 10.00 15.23
N HIS A 223 18.87 11.19 14.99
CA HIS A 223 19.43 12.42 15.57
C HIS A 223 19.37 12.39 17.10
N LYS A 224 18.24 11.95 17.67
CA LYS A 224 18.07 11.82 19.13
C LYS A 224 18.84 10.64 19.72
N TRP A 225 18.88 9.52 19.01
CA TRP A 225 19.53 8.26 19.41
C TRP A 225 20.42 7.73 18.26
N PRO A 226 21.70 8.15 18.20
CA PRO A 226 22.60 7.80 17.09
C PRO A 226 22.78 6.29 16.86
N SER A 227 22.68 5.48 17.91
CA SER A 227 22.77 4.01 17.85
C SER A 227 21.68 3.37 16.98
N LEU A 228 20.56 4.06 16.71
CA LEU A 228 19.50 3.55 15.82
C LEU A 228 19.90 3.54 14.34
N SER A 229 20.98 4.23 13.95
CA SER A 229 21.43 4.33 12.55
C SER A 229 21.76 2.98 11.90
N SER A 230 22.18 1.99 12.69
CA SER A 230 22.45 0.62 12.23
C SER A 230 21.21 -0.29 12.22
N ILE A 231 20.09 0.17 12.78
CA ILE A 231 18.89 -0.65 13.03
C ILE A 231 17.71 -0.19 12.15
N LEU A 232 17.49 1.13 12.05
CA LEU A 232 16.39 1.72 11.28
C LEU A 232 16.85 2.05 9.86
N HIS A 233 16.16 1.46 8.89
CA HIS A 233 16.39 1.74 7.47
C HIS A 233 15.41 2.80 6.99
N ILE A 234 15.88 3.71 6.13
CA ILE A 234 15.02 4.68 5.46
C ILE A 234 14.27 3.93 4.34
N PRO A 235 12.93 3.82 4.38
CA PRO A 235 12.17 3.03 3.42
C PRO A 235 12.11 3.69 2.04
N ASN A 236 12.11 2.89 0.97
CA ASN A 236 11.81 3.34 -0.38
C ASN A 236 10.36 3.03 -0.75
N SER A 237 9.65 3.97 -1.35
CA SER A 237 8.30 3.74 -1.87
C SER A 237 8.37 3.04 -3.21
N VAL A 238 7.58 1.98 -3.39
CA VAL A 238 7.32 1.37 -4.70
C VAL A 238 5.92 1.79 -5.12
N ILE A 239 5.84 2.70 -6.08
CA ILE A 239 4.56 3.21 -6.57
C ILE A 239 4.15 2.34 -7.74
N PHE A 240 2.99 1.71 -7.63
CA PHE A 240 2.39 0.99 -8.74
C PHE A 240 1.82 1.98 -9.75
N ASP A 241 2.03 1.70 -11.05
CA ASP A 241 1.32 2.38 -12.14
C ASP A 241 -0.12 1.84 -12.23
N ALA A 242 -0.86 2.03 -11.13
CA ALA A 242 -2.19 1.50 -10.98
C ALA A 242 -3.23 2.50 -11.49
N PRO A 243 -4.28 2.03 -12.19
CA PRO A 243 -5.31 2.91 -12.70
C PRO A 243 -6.09 3.52 -11.54
N LYS A 244 -6.28 4.84 -11.58
CA LYS A 244 -7.26 5.53 -10.74
C LYS A 244 -8.66 5.18 -11.27
N ILE A 245 -9.35 4.29 -10.56
CA ILE A 245 -10.73 3.91 -10.86
C ILE A 245 -11.69 4.86 -10.16
N ASN A 246 -12.55 5.51 -10.95
CA ASN A 246 -13.51 6.50 -10.48
C ASN A 246 -14.88 5.85 -10.23
N ASN A 247 -15.71 6.54 -9.43
CA ASN A 247 -17.07 6.13 -9.13
C ASN A 247 -17.90 6.09 -10.43
N LEU A 248 -18.69 5.04 -10.64
CA LEU A 248 -19.43 4.85 -11.89
C LEU A 248 -20.53 5.90 -12.11
N THR A 249 -21.14 6.42 -11.05
CA THR A 249 -22.22 7.41 -11.11
C THR A 249 -21.76 8.85 -10.87
N ASN A 250 -20.48 9.03 -10.52
CA ASN A 250 -19.83 10.34 -10.44
C ASN A 250 -18.36 10.16 -10.86
N PRO A 251 -18.07 10.19 -12.17
CA PRO A 251 -16.78 9.79 -12.70
C PRO A 251 -15.66 10.80 -12.40
N ILE A 252 -15.95 11.94 -11.76
CA ILE A 252 -14.94 12.89 -11.29
C ILE A 252 -14.34 12.44 -9.95
N LYS A 253 -15.13 11.74 -9.11
CA LYS A 253 -14.70 11.26 -7.79
C LYS A 253 -14.08 9.88 -7.87
N LYS A 254 -13.04 9.64 -7.05
CA LYS A 254 -12.45 8.30 -6.88
C LYS A 254 -13.49 7.39 -6.23
N MET A 255 -13.56 6.13 -6.65
CA MET A 255 -14.42 5.13 -6.01
C MET A 255 -14.02 4.97 -4.54
N SER A 256 -14.96 5.19 -3.61
CA SER A 256 -14.73 5.08 -2.16
C SER A 256 -15.79 4.22 -1.49
N LYS A 257 -15.40 3.49 -0.44
CA LYS A 257 -16.32 2.75 0.45
C LYS A 257 -17.32 3.65 1.19
N SER A 258 -17.03 4.95 1.29
CA SER A 258 -17.85 5.93 1.99
C SER A 258 -18.87 6.65 1.10
N ASP A 259 -18.95 6.30 -0.19
CA ASP A 259 -19.94 6.93 -1.08
C ASP A 259 -21.36 6.50 -0.68
N THR A 260 -22.30 7.44 -0.76
CA THR A 260 -23.71 7.23 -0.34
C THR A 260 -24.49 6.30 -1.27
N SER A 261 -24.00 6.09 -2.49
CA SER A 261 -24.66 5.23 -3.49
C SER A 261 -23.77 4.05 -3.85
N GLU A 262 -24.25 2.83 -3.57
CA GLU A 262 -23.59 1.60 -3.97
C GLU A 262 -23.57 1.37 -5.49
N LEU A 263 -24.42 2.08 -6.25
CA LEU A 263 -24.46 1.96 -7.72
C LEU A 263 -23.15 2.43 -8.38
N GLY A 264 -22.42 3.32 -7.70
CA GLY A 264 -21.14 3.84 -8.14
C GLY A 264 -19.94 2.94 -7.87
N ILE A 265 -20.12 1.84 -7.11
CA ILE A 265 -19.04 1.03 -6.55
C ILE A 265 -19.22 -0.43 -6.99
N ILE A 266 -18.20 -1.01 -7.62
CA ILE A 266 -18.17 -2.45 -7.91
C ILE A 266 -17.39 -3.16 -6.79
N TYR A 267 -18.07 -4.02 -6.05
CA TYR A 267 -17.45 -4.88 -5.04
C TYR A 267 -16.94 -6.16 -5.67
N LEU A 268 -15.87 -6.74 -5.11
CA LEU A 268 -15.33 -8.01 -5.59
C LEU A 268 -16.32 -9.16 -5.41
N THR A 269 -17.25 -9.02 -4.47
CA THR A 269 -18.30 -9.99 -4.17
C THR A 269 -19.63 -9.68 -4.88
N ASP A 270 -19.68 -8.70 -5.78
CA ASP A 270 -20.91 -8.41 -6.55
C ASP A 270 -21.23 -9.57 -7.50
N THR A 271 -22.46 -10.05 -7.51
CA THR A 271 -22.91 -11.04 -8.50
C THR A 271 -22.78 -10.51 -9.93
N PRO A 272 -22.72 -11.39 -10.95
CA PRO A 272 -22.67 -10.97 -12.35
C PRO A 272 -23.79 -9.97 -12.72
N ASP A 273 -25.02 -10.21 -12.24
CA ASP A 273 -26.16 -9.31 -12.45
C ASP A 273 -25.95 -7.93 -11.83
N ASN A 274 -25.36 -7.87 -10.63
CA ASN A 274 -25.05 -6.62 -9.96
C ASN A 274 -23.96 -5.84 -10.69
N ILE A 275 -22.89 -6.52 -11.15
CA ILE A 275 -21.84 -5.91 -11.99
C ILE A 275 -22.46 -5.30 -13.24
N TYR A 276 -23.25 -6.09 -13.97
CA TYR A 276 -23.93 -5.65 -15.20
C TYR A 276 -24.83 -4.44 -14.94
N LYS A 277 -25.67 -4.50 -13.90
CA LYS A 277 -26.59 -3.40 -13.53
C LYS A 277 -25.82 -2.11 -13.19
N LYS A 278 -24.72 -2.21 -12.44
CA LYS A 278 -23.89 -1.07 -12.03
C LYS A 278 -23.19 -0.44 -13.23
N ILE A 279 -22.54 -1.25 -14.07
CA ILE A 279 -21.86 -0.76 -15.29
C ILE A 279 -22.86 -0.16 -16.29
N ARG A 280 -24.02 -0.79 -16.47
CA ARG A 280 -25.09 -0.24 -17.34
C ARG A 280 -25.50 1.16 -16.91
N ARG A 281 -25.59 1.41 -15.60
CA ARG A 281 -25.92 2.70 -14.98
C ARG A 281 -24.75 3.69 -14.89
N ALA A 282 -23.54 3.30 -15.29
CA ALA A 282 -22.39 4.19 -15.25
C ALA A 282 -22.66 5.46 -16.08
N GLU A 283 -22.29 6.62 -15.54
CA GLU A 283 -22.45 7.90 -16.19
C GLU A 283 -21.51 8.01 -17.39
N THR A 284 -22.05 8.47 -18.51
CA THR A 284 -21.32 8.71 -19.76
C THR A 284 -21.86 9.98 -20.42
N ASP A 285 -21.09 10.57 -21.34
CA ASP A 285 -21.53 11.75 -22.11
C ASP A 285 -22.58 11.41 -23.19
N SER A 286 -22.88 12.35 -24.09
CA SER A 286 -23.77 12.17 -25.26
C SER A 286 -23.02 12.00 -26.60
N ILE A 287 -21.68 12.07 -26.63
CA ILE A 287 -20.86 11.93 -27.84
C ILE A 287 -20.83 10.47 -28.33
N ARG A 288 -21.26 10.20 -29.57
CA ARG A 288 -21.42 8.82 -30.07
C ARG A 288 -20.12 8.01 -30.11
N LYS A 289 -19.03 8.59 -30.61
CA LYS A 289 -17.73 7.92 -30.76
C LYS A 289 -17.15 7.56 -29.38
N ILE A 290 -16.46 6.44 -29.27
CA ILE A 290 -15.67 6.09 -28.07
C ILE A 290 -14.27 6.70 -28.23
N THR A 291 -13.91 7.61 -27.33
CA THR A 291 -12.56 8.20 -27.26
C THR A 291 -12.11 8.32 -25.82
N TYR A 292 -10.79 8.35 -25.61
CA TYR A 292 -10.19 8.57 -24.31
C TYR A 292 -9.88 10.06 -24.11
N ASP A 293 -10.53 10.67 -23.14
CA ASP A 293 -10.32 12.06 -22.71
C ASP A 293 -10.78 12.17 -21.24
N ILE A 294 -9.83 12.30 -20.31
CA ILE A 294 -10.13 12.30 -18.87
C ILE A 294 -10.85 13.58 -18.46
N GLU A 295 -10.51 14.71 -19.08
CA GLU A 295 -11.02 16.04 -18.72
C GLU A 295 -12.45 16.22 -19.25
N ASN A 296 -12.66 15.95 -20.54
CA ASN A 296 -13.95 16.22 -21.18
C ASN A 296 -14.89 15.01 -21.17
N ARG A 297 -14.36 13.79 -20.99
CA ARG A 297 -15.14 12.53 -21.08
C ARG A 297 -14.81 11.56 -19.93
N PRO A 298 -14.87 12.00 -18.66
CA PRO A 298 -14.40 11.22 -17.52
C PRO A 298 -15.09 9.85 -17.39
N GLY A 299 -16.38 9.75 -17.71
CA GLY A 299 -17.14 8.50 -17.63
C GLY A 299 -16.69 7.43 -18.64
N VAL A 300 -16.58 7.80 -19.92
CA VAL A 300 -16.09 6.88 -20.97
C VAL A 300 -14.63 6.52 -20.72
N SER A 301 -13.81 7.49 -20.31
CA SER A 301 -12.41 7.27 -19.95
C SER A 301 -12.25 6.33 -18.76
N ASN A 302 -13.13 6.41 -17.76
CA ASN A 302 -13.12 5.49 -16.62
C ASN A 302 -13.42 4.05 -17.06
N LEU A 303 -14.42 3.83 -17.94
CA LEU A 303 -14.74 2.51 -18.49
C LEU A 303 -13.57 1.92 -19.30
N LEU A 304 -12.92 2.74 -20.12
CA LEU A 304 -11.73 2.32 -20.89
C LEU A 304 -10.55 1.96 -19.97
N ARG A 305 -10.34 2.70 -18.87
CA ARG A 305 -9.31 2.38 -17.87
C ARG A 305 -9.59 1.07 -17.16
N ILE A 306 -10.84 0.80 -16.81
CA ILE A 306 -11.25 -0.47 -16.21
C ILE A 306 -10.93 -1.61 -17.18
N LEU A 307 -11.34 -1.50 -18.43
CA LEU A 307 -11.10 -2.53 -19.45
C LEU A 307 -9.60 -2.76 -19.67
N SER A 308 -8.82 -1.68 -19.79
CA SER A 308 -7.36 -1.68 -19.90
C SER A 308 -6.69 -2.44 -18.78
N ALA A 309 -7.09 -2.15 -17.55
CA ALA A 309 -6.50 -2.75 -16.36
C ALA A 309 -6.84 -4.23 -16.19
N ILE A 310 -8.06 -4.64 -16.53
CA ILE A 310 -8.48 -6.04 -16.46
C ILE A 310 -7.74 -6.85 -17.53
N GLN A 311 -7.70 -6.37 -18.77
CA GLN A 311 -7.08 -7.07 -19.89
C GLN A 311 -5.54 -6.99 -19.92
N GLY A 312 -4.94 -6.11 -19.12
CA GLY A 312 -3.49 -5.87 -19.14
C GLY A 312 -3.00 -5.26 -20.46
N ARG A 313 -3.84 -4.48 -21.13
CA ARG A 313 -3.55 -3.84 -22.43
C ARG A 313 -3.53 -2.33 -22.30
N LYS A 314 -2.75 -1.65 -23.14
CA LYS A 314 -2.75 -0.18 -23.18
C LYS A 314 -4.07 0.37 -23.72
N ILE A 315 -4.41 1.59 -23.34
CA ILE A 315 -5.68 2.22 -23.77
C ILE A 315 -5.70 2.41 -25.29
N GLU A 316 -4.56 2.74 -25.89
CA GLU A 316 -4.40 2.88 -27.34
C GLU A 316 -4.67 1.56 -28.06
N GLU A 317 -4.21 0.44 -27.49
CA GLU A 317 -4.46 -0.91 -28.03
C GLU A 317 -5.95 -1.25 -27.95
N ILE A 318 -6.61 -0.95 -26.83
CA ILE A 318 -8.06 -1.13 -26.71
C ILE A 318 -8.80 -0.33 -27.76
N LEU A 319 -8.51 0.98 -27.87
CA LEU A 319 -9.17 1.85 -28.84
C LEU A 319 -8.97 1.39 -30.28
N SER A 320 -7.82 0.78 -30.60
CA SER A 320 -7.57 0.20 -31.94
C SER A 320 -8.45 -1.01 -32.27
N THR A 321 -8.90 -1.72 -31.24
CA THR A 321 -9.78 -2.90 -31.37
C THR A 321 -11.26 -2.57 -31.25
N VAL A 322 -11.61 -1.36 -30.81
CA VAL A 322 -12.99 -0.88 -30.69
C VAL A 322 -13.52 -0.54 -32.09
N PRO A 323 -14.57 -1.23 -32.58
CA PRO A 323 -15.23 -0.89 -33.83
C PRO A 323 -15.73 0.57 -33.85
N ASN A 324 -15.65 1.22 -35.02
CA ASN A 324 -16.07 2.62 -35.17
C ASN A 324 -17.56 2.86 -34.90
N ASP A 325 -18.38 1.82 -35.03
CA ASP A 325 -19.83 1.83 -34.86
C ASP A 325 -20.28 1.47 -33.43
N TRP A 326 -19.37 1.07 -32.54
CA TRP A 326 -19.70 0.78 -31.14
C TRP A 326 -20.39 1.96 -30.46
N SER A 327 -21.48 1.63 -29.78
CA SER A 327 -22.16 2.50 -28.85
C SER A 327 -21.52 2.41 -27.46
N LYS A 328 -21.94 3.31 -26.56
CA LYS A 328 -21.58 3.24 -25.13
C LYS A 328 -22.16 2.01 -24.45
N GLU A 329 -23.27 1.47 -24.95
CA GLU A 329 -23.86 0.24 -24.44
C GLU A 329 -22.97 -0.95 -24.78
N ASP A 330 -22.41 -1.00 -25.99
CA ASP A 330 -21.43 -2.04 -26.38
C ASP A 330 -20.18 -1.99 -25.51
N LEU A 331 -19.64 -0.79 -25.26
CA LEU A 331 -18.51 -0.60 -24.36
C LEU A 331 -18.84 -1.08 -22.93
N LYS A 332 -20.02 -0.71 -22.40
CA LYS A 332 -20.48 -1.11 -21.08
C LYS A 332 -20.67 -2.61 -20.96
N SER A 333 -21.25 -3.26 -21.97
CA SER A 333 -21.36 -4.72 -22.03
C SER A 333 -19.97 -5.35 -22.02
N LYS A 334 -19.04 -4.88 -22.87
CA LYS A 334 -17.67 -5.41 -22.91
C LYS A 334 -16.93 -5.30 -21.58
N VAL A 335 -17.07 -4.16 -20.89
CA VAL A 335 -16.50 -3.94 -19.55
C VAL A 335 -17.13 -4.89 -18.54
N SER A 336 -18.45 -5.10 -18.61
CA SER A 336 -19.16 -6.01 -17.71
C SER A 336 -18.66 -7.45 -17.89
N ASP A 337 -18.60 -7.93 -19.14
CA ASP A 337 -18.14 -9.27 -19.46
C ASP A 337 -16.71 -9.51 -18.95
N ALA A 338 -15.80 -8.56 -19.20
CA ALA A 338 -14.41 -8.65 -18.75
C ALA A 338 -14.29 -8.68 -17.21
N LEU A 339 -15.09 -7.88 -16.51
CA LEU A 339 -15.10 -7.89 -15.05
C LEU A 339 -15.67 -9.19 -14.48
N ILE A 340 -16.75 -9.71 -15.08
CA ILE A 340 -17.37 -10.96 -14.65
C ILE A 340 -16.40 -12.12 -14.84
N GLU A 341 -15.72 -12.18 -15.99
CA GLU A 341 -14.71 -13.20 -16.27
C GLU A 341 -13.55 -13.15 -15.27
N GLU A 342 -13.04 -11.96 -14.95
CA GLU A 342 -11.97 -11.79 -13.96
C GLU A 342 -12.43 -12.17 -12.54
N PHE A 343 -13.65 -11.78 -12.16
CA PHE A 343 -14.12 -11.91 -10.78
C PHE A 343 -14.71 -13.27 -10.47
N ASP A 344 -15.25 -14.01 -11.44
CA ASP A 344 -15.84 -15.33 -11.22
C ASP A 344 -14.95 -16.31 -10.43
N PRO A 345 -13.66 -16.54 -10.81
CA PRO A 345 -12.80 -17.42 -10.03
C PRO A 345 -12.46 -16.85 -8.64
N ILE A 346 -12.36 -15.53 -8.51
CA ILE A 346 -12.08 -14.87 -7.23
C ILE A 346 -13.27 -15.03 -6.28
N GLN A 347 -14.49 -14.81 -6.78
CA GLN A 347 -15.74 -14.89 -6.03
C GLN A 347 -15.99 -16.30 -5.51
N LYS A 348 -15.77 -17.32 -6.35
CA LYS A 348 -15.87 -18.73 -5.94
C LYS A 348 -14.92 -19.04 -4.79
N ARG A 349 -13.65 -18.63 -4.90
CA ARG A 349 -12.66 -18.82 -3.83
C ARG A 349 -13.00 -18.06 -2.55
N ILE A 350 -13.45 -16.81 -2.65
CA ILE A 350 -13.91 -16.04 -1.47
C ILE A 350 -15.06 -16.77 -0.79
N HIS A 351 -16.04 -17.21 -1.56
CA HIS A 351 -17.19 -17.96 -1.05
C HIS A 351 -16.74 -19.23 -0.32
N ASP A 352 -15.83 -20.01 -0.93
CA ASP A 352 -15.30 -21.23 -0.32
C ASP A 352 -14.55 -20.94 0.99
N PHE A 353 -13.70 -19.92 1.01
CA PHE A 353 -12.97 -19.50 2.21
C PHE A 353 -13.89 -19.05 3.36
N MET A 354 -15.00 -18.38 3.03
CA MET A 354 -15.90 -17.79 4.03
C MET A 354 -16.96 -18.78 4.54
N ASN A 355 -17.39 -19.73 3.71
CA ASN A 355 -18.58 -20.56 3.98
C ASN A 355 -18.29 -22.03 4.24
N THR A 356 -17.04 -22.49 4.08
CA THR A 356 -16.64 -23.87 4.39
C THR A 356 -15.76 -23.93 5.65
N GLU A 357 -15.83 -25.05 6.38
CA GLU A 357 -15.00 -25.25 7.58
C GLU A 357 -13.50 -25.26 7.25
N GLU A 358 -13.12 -25.92 6.16
CA GLU A 358 -11.73 -25.95 5.66
C GLU A 358 -11.25 -24.55 5.25
N GLY A 359 -12.09 -23.79 4.56
CA GLY A 359 -11.81 -22.43 4.17
C GLY A 359 -11.56 -21.51 5.36
N GLN A 360 -12.43 -21.57 6.37
CA GLN A 360 -12.30 -20.79 7.60
C GLN A 360 -11.06 -21.21 8.40
N ALA A 361 -10.79 -22.53 8.49
CA ALA A 361 -9.57 -23.04 9.11
C ALA A 361 -8.31 -22.54 8.40
N THR A 362 -8.34 -22.43 7.06
CA THR A 362 -7.24 -21.88 6.26
C THR A 362 -6.97 -20.42 6.59
N ILE A 363 -8.00 -19.58 6.73
CA ILE A 363 -7.86 -18.18 7.14
C ILE A 363 -7.20 -18.08 8.52
N VAL A 364 -7.70 -18.86 9.49
CA VAL A 364 -7.18 -18.86 10.87
C VAL A 364 -5.73 -19.33 10.91
N ASN A 365 -5.40 -20.39 10.17
CA ASN A 365 -4.04 -20.92 10.08
C ASN A 365 -3.08 -19.92 9.42
N CYS A 366 -3.51 -19.26 8.34
CA CYS A 366 -2.75 -18.19 7.67
C CYS A 366 -2.37 -17.09 8.67
N LEU A 367 -3.38 -16.55 9.37
CA LEU A 367 -3.16 -15.49 10.37
C LEU A 367 -2.29 -15.95 11.53
N SER A 368 -2.53 -17.15 12.07
CA SER A 368 -1.74 -17.71 13.18
C SER A 368 -0.27 -17.92 12.80
N HIS A 369 -0.02 -18.50 11.62
CA HIS A 369 1.31 -18.72 11.08
C HIS A 369 2.05 -17.41 10.85
N GLY A 370 1.39 -16.46 10.15
CA GLY A 370 1.98 -15.17 9.86
C GLY A 370 2.26 -14.36 11.11
N SER A 371 1.32 -14.32 12.06
CA SER A 371 1.48 -13.59 13.33
C SER A 371 2.64 -14.13 14.16
N ARG A 372 2.83 -15.46 14.19
CA ARG A 372 3.98 -16.08 14.86
C ARG A 372 5.30 -15.64 14.25
N ARG A 373 5.42 -15.67 12.91
CA ARG A 373 6.64 -15.29 12.20
C ARG A 373 6.93 -13.79 12.30
N ALA A 374 5.90 -12.97 12.17
CA ALA A 374 6.00 -11.52 12.33
C ALA A 374 6.47 -11.16 13.74
N ASN A 375 5.88 -11.76 14.78
CA ASN A 375 6.32 -11.57 16.17
C ASN A 375 7.79 -11.96 16.37
N GLN A 376 8.22 -13.14 15.89
CA GLN A 376 9.61 -13.57 16.05
C GLN A 376 10.62 -12.58 15.44
N LEU A 377 10.29 -11.96 14.31
CA LEU A 377 11.12 -10.96 13.67
C LEU A 377 11.04 -9.60 14.39
N ALA A 378 9.83 -9.19 14.76
CA ALA A 378 9.58 -7.95 15.48
C ALA A 378 10.27 -7.92 16.84
N THR A 379 10.14 -8.97 17.65
CA THR A 379 10.76 -9.06 18.99
C THR A 379 12.27 -8.87 18.92
N LYS A 380 12.96 -9.58 18.03
CA LYS A 380 14.42 -9.44 17.86
C LYS A 380 14.84 -8.02 17.47
N ARG A 381 14.08 -7.38 16.59
CA ARG A 381 14.38 -6.00 16.17
C ARG A 381 14.05 -5.00 17.27
N LEU A 382 12.98 -5.23 18.01
CA LEU A 382 12.58 -4.40 19.13
C LEU A 382 13.60 -4.46 20.26
N GLU A 383 14.19 -5.63 20.55
CA GLU A 383 15.29 -5.77 21.52
C GLU A 383 16.46 -4.83 21.20
N LEU A 384 16.86 -4.78 19.92
CA LEU A 384 17.91 -3.89 19.44
C LEU A 384 17.50 -2.42 19.58
N ILE A 385 16.25 -2.07 19.24
CA ILE A 385 15.73 -0.71 19.35
C ILE A 385 15.72 -0.25 20.81
N TYR A 386 15.18 -1.06 21.72
CA TYR A 386 15.14 -0.77 23.16
C TYR A 386 16.56 -0.55 23.70
N SER A 387 17.49 -1.46 23.39
CA SER A 387 18.89 -1.32 23.80
C SER A 387 19.52 -0.03 23.27
N ALA A 388 19.26 0.32 22.00
CA ALA A 388 19.79 1.53 21.38
C ALA A 388 19.25 2.84 21.98
N ILE A 389 18.04 2.84 22.55
CA ILE A 389 17.46 4.00 23.23
C ILE A 389 17.70 4.00 24.76
N GLY A 390 18.39 2.98 25.28
CA GLY A 390 18.70 2.84 26.71
C GLY A 390 17.57 2.24 27.55
N CYS A 391 16.56 1.62 26.93
CA CYS A 391 15.49 0.90 27.62
C CYS A 391 15.76 -0.61 27.63
N LYS A 392 15.07 -1.35 28.50
CA LYS A 392 15.04 -2.82 28.50
C LYS A 392 13.65 -3.29 28.11
N ILE A 393 13.56 -4.36 27.31
CA ILE A 393 12.30 -5.05 27.12
C ILE A 393 11.92 -5.71 28.45
N PRO A 394 10.67 -5.59 28.92
CA PRO A 394 10.23 -6.26 30.13
C PRO A 394 10.44 -7.77 30.01
N ASP A 395 11.21 -8.37 30.93
CA ASP A 395 11.26 -9.83 31.06
C ASP A 395 9.97 -10.27 31.76
N CYS A 396 8.94 -10.60 30.97
CA CYS A 396 7.64 -11.04 31.49
C CYS A 396 7.72 -12.32 32.34
N LYS A 397 8.87 -13.03 32.35
CA LYS A 397 9.09 -14.23 33.17
C LYS A 397 9.88 -13.95 34.44
N ASN A 398 10.69 -12.89 34.49
CA ASN A 398 11.51 -12.53 35.64
C ASN A 398 11.32 -11.05 36.02
N TYR A 399 10.24 -10.74 36.74
CA TYR A 399 10.08 -9.48 37.46
C TYR A 399 10.92 -9.43 38.76
N SER A 400 12.06 -10.13 38.83
CA SER A 400 12.97 -10.08 39.98
C SER A 400 13.98 -8.94 39.80
N SER A 401 13.61 -7.79 40.38
CA SER A 401 14.50 -6.76 40.95
C SER A 401 15.82 -6.47 40.22
N SER A 402 15.83 -5.43 39.39
CA SER A 402 16.99 -4.49 39.29
C SER A 402 16.72 -3.38 38.27
N TYR A 403 15.90 -2.42 38.69
CA TYR A 403 16.05 -1.03 38.25
C TYR A 403 16.76 -0.30 39.40
N ASN A 404 18.09 -0.30 39.39
CA ASN A 404 18.93 0.62 40.15
C ASN A 404 19.59 1.58 39.17
#